data_AF-F7W097-F1
#
_entry.id   AF-F7W097-F1
#
_cell.length_a   1.000
_cell.length_b   1.000
_cell.length_c   1.000
_cell.angle_alpha   90.00
_cell.angle_beta   90.00
_cell.angle_gamma   90.00
#
_symmetry.space_group_name_H-M   'P 1'
#
loop_
_entity.id
_entity.type
_entity.pdbx_description
1 polymer ?
#
loop_
_entity_poly.entity_id
_entity_poly.type
_entity_poly.pdbx_seq_one_letter_code
_entity_poly.pdbx_strand_id
1 'polypeptide(L)'
;MMHKTIFPFVAFLAALVSAQEFTTSIVKASRAFVDILSAVNTASAHVNEKRQTASSGTISDVNPHVYFSSSVGVLGCKINTNRVAYWREEVDCDNICVKLTNTTASRSVPLLRIDHSSGAHDISYDAWKYLATGNPAAPGTAITGDAMGDLHYEYLPADNASP
;
A
#
# COMPACT_ATOMS: atom_id res chain seq x y z
N MET A 1 9.39 -93.68 -18.67
CA MET A 1 8.51 -92.83 -17.84
C MET A 1 9.31 -91.62 -17.36
N MET A 2 9.21 -90.50 -18.08
CA MET A 2 9.73 -89.20 -17.63
C MET A 2 8.80 -88.14 -18.22
N HIS A 3 8.04 -87.47 -17.36
CA HIS A 3 7.26 -86.29 -17.68
C HIS A 3 7.14 -85.41 -16.45
N LYS A 4 7.09 -84.11 -16.72
CA LYS A 4 6.91 -82.95 -15.83
C LYS A 4 8.19 -82.43 -15.21
N THR A 5 8.60 -81.24 -15.67
CA THR A 5 8.55 -79.99 -14.87
C THR A 5 9.20 -78.85 -15.64
N ILE A 6 8.45 -78.07 -16.42
CA ILE A 6 8.83 -76.71 -16.84
C ILE A 6 7.53 -75.91 -17.03
N PHE A 7 6.92 -75.41 -15.95
CA PHE A 7 5.74 -74.53 -16.08
C PHE A 7 5.47 -73.48 -14.97
N PRO A 8 6.41 -73.05 -14.09
CA PRO A 8 6.11 -71.90 -13.21
C PRO A 8 6.93 -70.62 -13.48
N PHE A 9 7.93 -70.61 -14.35
CA PHE A 9 8.86 -69.47 -14.42
C PHE A 9 8.34 -68.25 -15.21
N VAL A 10 7.45 -68.45 -16.20
CA VAL A 10 7.01 -67.35 -17.08
C VAL A 10 5.90 -66.48 -16.44
N ALA A 11 5.09 -67.05 -15.54
CA ALA A 11 4.02 -66.32 -14.87
C ALA A 11 4.53 -65.34 -13.79
N PHE A 12 5.70 -65.59 -13.20
CA PHE A 12 6.25 -64.75 -12.15
C PHE A 12 6.89 -63.45 -12.68
N LEU A 13 7.39 -63.47 -13.92
CA LEU A 13 8.02 -62.30 -14.55
C LEU A 13 7.01 -61.24 -15.01
N ALA A 14 5.81 -61.65 -15.42
CA ALA A 14 4.76 -60.71 -15.88
C ALA A 14 4.15 -59.89 -14.73
N ALA A 15 4.06 -60.47 -13.53
CA ALA A 15 3.50 -59.79 -12.35
C ALA A 15 4.43 -58.69 -11.80
N LEU A 16 5.76 -58.81 -11.98
CA LEU A 16 6.70 -57.77 -11.58
C LEU A 16 6.63 -56.53 -12.48
N VAL A 17 6.43 -56.70 -13.79
CA VAL A 17 6.34 -55.57 -14.74
C VAL A 17 5.09 -54.72 -14.47
N SER A 18 3.95 -55.33 -14.11
CA SER A 18 2.72 -54.59 -13.79
C SER A 18 2.80 -53.78 -12.48
N ALA A 19 3.65 -54.18 -11.54
CA ALA A 19 3.80 -53.46 -10.26
C ALA A 19 4.66 -52.18 -10.39
N GLN A 20 5.48 -52.09 -11.44
CA GLN A 20 6.41 -50.98 -11.67
C GLN A 20 5.76 -49.76 -12.36
N GLU A 21 4.64 -49.95 -13.06
CA GLU A 21 3.92 -48.85 -13.71
C GLU A 21 2.92 -48.14 -12.78
N PHE A 22 2.44 -48.82 -11.73
CA PHE A 22 1.50 -48.22 -10.78
C PHE A 22 2.16 -47.23 -9.81
N THR A 23 3.43 -47.46 -9.46
CA THR A 23 4.15 -46.63 -8.49
C THR A 23 4.62 -45.30 -9.07
N THR A 24 4.95 -45.25 -10.36
CA THR A 24 5.37 -44.01 -11.04
C THR A 24 4.21 -43.03 -11.25
N SER A 25 3.00 -43.53 -11.48
CA SER A 25 1.80 -42.68 -11.63
C SER A 25 1.43 -41.96 -10.32
N ILE A 26 1.57 -42.63 -9.17
CA ILE A 26 1.28 -42.03 -7.85
C ILE A 26 2.31 -40.94 -7.49
N VAL A 27 3.59 -41.15 -7.81
CA VAL A 27 4.65 -40.15 -7.57
C VAL A 27 4.54 -38.93 -8.50
N LYS A 28 4.03 -39.11 -9.72
CA LYS A 28 3.81 -38.00 -10.67
C LYS A 28 2.59 -37.16 -10.30
N ALA A 29 1.52 -37.80 -9.82
CA ALA A 29 0.33 -37.12 -9.33
C ALA A 29 0.58 -36.32 -8.03
N SER A 30 1.47 -36.81 -7.15
CA SER A 30 1.81 -36.12 -5.90
C SER A 30 2.70 -34.89 -6.10
N ARG A 31 3.62 -34.91 -7.08
CA ARG A 31 4.41 -33.72 -7.44
C ARG A 31 3.54 -32.59 -8.03
N ALA A 32 2.59 -32.93 -8.88
CA ALA A 32 1.66 -31.96 -9.44
C ALA A 32 0.82 -31.26 -8.36
N PHE A 33 0.47 -31.96 -7.26
CA PHE A 33 -0.27 -31.36 -6.15
C PHE A 33 0.59 -30.47 -5.24
N VAL A 34 1.87 -30.79 -5.05
CA VAL A 34 2.81 -29.94 -4.27
C VAL A 34 3.15 -28.66 -5.05
N ASP A 35 3.29 -28.74 -6.37
CA ASP A 35 3.56 -27.56 -7.21
C ASP A 35 2.37 -26.59 -7.24
N ILE A 36 1.13 -27.09 -7.22
CA ILE A 36 -0.07 -26.24 -7.16
C ILE A 36 -0.16 -25.51 -5.81
N LEU A 37 0.23 -26.13 -4.69
CA LEU A 37 0.17 -25.48 -3.37
C LEU A 37 1.25 -24.38 -3.20
N SER A 38 2.40 -24.51 -3.87
CA SER A 38 3.43 -23.45 -3.90
C SER A 38 3.01 -22.25 -4.76
N ALA A 39 2.07 -22.41 -5.70
CA ALA A 39 1.65 -21.35 -6.60
C ALA A 39 0.55 -20.44 -6.03
N VAL A 40 -0.22 -20.92 -5.03
CA VAL A 40 -1.33 -20.14 -4.44
C VAL A 40 -0.83 -19.10 -3.43
N ASN A 41 0.32 -19.31 -2.79
CA ASN A 41 0.91 -18.32 -1.87
C ASN A 41 1.55 -17.11 -2.55
N THR A 42 1.62 -17.08 -3.89
CA THR A 42 2.26 -15.98 -4.64
C THR A 42 1.26 -15.04 -5.32
N ALA A 43 -0.04 -15.31 -5.22
CA ALA A 43 -1.09 -14.52 -5.88
C ALA A 43 -1.72 -13.43 -5.00
N SER A 44 -1.02 -12.97 -3.96
CA SER A 44 -1.40 -11.77 -3.19
C SER A 44 -0.19 -10.90 -2.85
N ALA A 45 0.65 -10.63 -3.85
CA ALA A 45 1.70 -9.61 -3.78
C ALA A 45 1.61 -8.69 -5.00
N HIS A 46 0.44 -8.06 -5.19
CA HIS A 46 0.36 -6.77 -5.88
C HIS A 46 0.37 -5.61 -4.87
N VAL A 47 1.00 -5.83 -3.71
CA VAL A 47 1.51 -4.71 -2.93
C VAL A 47 2.75 -4.26 -3.68
N ASN A 48 2.61 -3.20 -4.46
CA ASN A 48 3.74 -2.40 -4.92
C ASN A 48 4.37 -1.76 -3.69
N GLU A 49 5.08 -2.57 -2.90
CA GLU A 49 5.86 -2.12 -1.77
C GLU A 49 7.18 -1.58 -2.31
N LYS A 50 7.09 -0.52 -3.12
CA LYS A 50 8.10 0.51 -3.00
C LYS A 50 7.92 1.03 -1.59
N ARG A 51 8.63 0.41 -0.64
CA ARG A 51 8.77 0.92 0.72
C ARG A 51 9.30 2.33 0.54
N GLN A 52 8.40 3.31 0.62
CA GLN A 52 8.77 4.72 0.59
C GLN A 52 9.89 4.87 1.60
N THR A 53 11.07 5.21 1.13
CA THR A 53 12.08 5.80 2.00
C THR A 53 11.41 7.04 2.54
N ALA A 54 10.90 6.95 3.78
CA ALA A 54 10.20 8.03 4.45
C ALA A 54 11.12 9.25 4.45
N SER A 55 10.91 10.13 3.48
CA SER A 55 11.52 11.43 3.46
C SER A 55 10.70 12.30 4.41
N SER A 56 11.40 12.91 5.35
CA SER A 56 10.83 13.69 6.44
C SER A 56 11.70 14.90 6.70
N GLY A 57 11.12 15.97 7.21
CA GLY A 57 11.84 17.20 7.50
C GLY A 57 11.05 18.18 8.34
N THR A 58 11.57 19.39 8.48
CA THR A 58 10.91 20.49 9.18
C THR A 58 10.64 21.63 8.20
N ILE A 59 9.46 22.21 8.28
CA ILE A 59 8.99 23.32 7.42
C ILE A 59 8.30 24.37 8.30
N SER A 60 8.27 25.63 7.87
CA SER A 60 7.79 26.77 8.68
C SER A 60 6.86 27.71 7.90
N ASP A 61 6.39 27.27 6.75
CA ASP A 61 5.60 28.05 5.80
C ASP A 61 4.32 27.29 5.40
N VAL A 62 3.67 26.69 6.41
CA VAL A 62 2.41 25.98 6.21
C VAL A 62 1.24 26.95 6.36
N ASN A 63 0.58 27.23 5.24
CA ASN A 63 -0.47 28.21 5.12
C ASN A 63 -1.85 27.54 4.96
N PRO A 64 -2.92 28.15 5.50
CA PRO A 64 -4.26 27.68 5.25
C PRO A 64 -4.75 28.11 3.88
N HIS A 65 -5.44 27.21 3.19
CA HIS A 65 -5.96 27.42 1.85
C HIS A 65 -7.42 26.91 1.75
N VAL A 66 -8.23 27.59 0.94
CA VAL A 66 -9.69 27.36 0.86
C VAL A 66 -10.17 26.84 -0.49
N TYR A 67 -9.38 27.03 -1.55
CA TYR A 67 -9.71 26.57 -2.91
C TYR A 67 -8.66 25.59 -3.40
N PHE A 68 -9.07 24.52 -4.09
CA PHE A 68 -8.11 23.53 -4.57
C PHE A 68 -8.45 23.14 -6.02
N SER A 69 -7.45 23.21 -6.87
CA SER A 69 -7.26 22.44 -8.10
C SER A 69 -6.62 21.07 -7.82
N SER A 70 -6.44 20.27 -8.86
CA SER A 70 -5.65 19.05 -8.77
C SER A 70 -4.92 18.78 -10.08
N SER A 71 -3.61 18.55 -10.00
CA SER A 71 -2.78 18.09 -11.11
C SER A 71 -2.78 16.57 -11.26
N VAL A 72 -3.14 15.82 -10.22
CA VAL A 72 -3.26 14.34 -10.25
C VAL A 72 -4.66 13.82 -10.61
N GLY A 73 -5.63 14.72 -10.81
CA GLY A 73 -6.96 14.37 -11.33
C GLY A 73 -7.94 13.77 -10.32
N VAL A 74 -7.84 14.13 -9.04
CA VAL A 74 -8.85 13.70 -8.04
C VAL A 74 -10.19 14.39 -8.27
N LEU A 75 -11.27 13.64 -8.04
CA LEU A 75 -12.62 14.20 -8.02
C LEU A 75 -12.92 14.73 -6.62
N GLY A 76 -13.23 16.02 -6.47
CA GLY A 76 -13.50 16.63 -5.16
C GLY A 76 -14.61 15.92 -4.35
N CYS A 77 -15.59 15.30 -5.02
CA CYS A 77 -16.65 14.52 -4.37
C CYS A 77 -16.23 13.09 -3.95
N LYS A 78 -15.03 12.66 -4.33
CA LYS A 78 -14.42 11.37 -3.96
C LYS A 78 -13.32 11.51 -2.94
N ILE A 79 -13.03 12.75 -2.51
CA ILE A 79 -12.01 13.01 -1.52
C ILE A 79 -12.49 13.83 -0.34
N ASN A 80 -11.76 13.72 0.77
CA ASN A 80 -11.92 14.59 1.91
C ASN A 80 -11.17 15.91 1.69
N THR A 81 -11.86 16.92 1.15
CA THR A 81 -11.30 18.25 0.89
C THR A 81 -10.88 19.01 2.17
N ASN A 82 -11.23 18.51 3.35
CA ASN A 82 -10.73 19.02 4.63
C ASN A 82 -9.38 18.39 5.03
N ARG A 83 -8.81 17.49 4.22
CA ARG A 83 -7.55 16.77 4.48
C ARG A 83 -6.66 16.75 3.24
N VAL A 84 -6.54 17.89 2.56
CA VAL A 84 -5.69 18.06 1.36
C VAL A 84 -4.51 18.97 1.60
N ALA A 85 -3.45 18.79 0.81
CA ALA A 85 -2.22 19.56 0.84
C ALA A 85 -1.71 19.88 -0.57
N TYR A 86 -1.06 21.04 -0.73
CA TYR A 86 -0.21 21.41 -1.84
C TYR A 86 1.21 21.59 -1.36
N TRP A 87 2.14 21.15 -2.19
CA TRP A 87 3.56 21.12 -1.85
C TRP A 87 4.38 21.82 -2.92
N ARG A 88 5.62 22.20 -2.62
CA ARG A 88 6.48 22.85 -3.62
C ARG A 88 6.87 21.88 -4.73
N GLU A 89 7.11 20.64 -4.36
CA GLU A 89 7.50 19.57 -5.25
C GLU A 89 6.29 18.97 -5.96
N GLU A 90 6.53 18.46 -7.17
CA GLU A 90 5.55 17.70 -7.94
C GLU A 90 5.00 16.51 -7.14
N VAL A 91 3.74 16.18 -7.42
CA VAL A 91 3.07 15.02 -6.81
C VAL A 91 3.41 13.77 -7.61
N ASP A 92 3.82 12.72 -6.91
CA ASP A 92 4.11 11.40 -7.47
C ASP A 92 3.52 10.28 -6.60
N CYS A 93 3.67 9.03 -7.04
CA CYS A 93 3.14 7.86 -6.33
C CYS A 93 3.79 7.62 -4.97
N ASP A 94 5.00 8.13 -4.76
CA ASP A 94 5.81 7.90 -3.57
C ASP A 94 5.66 9.03 -2.54
N ASN A 95 4.99 10.14 -2.88
CA ASN A 95 4.90 11.31 -2.03
C ASN A 95 3.46 11.85 -1.85
N ILE A 96 2.45 11.10 -2.33
CA ILE A 96 1.05 11.53 -2.37
C ILE A 96 0.38 11.68 -0.99
N CYS A 97 0.91 11.01 0.05
CA CYS A 97 0.42 11.17 1.42
C CYS A 97 1.51 11.79 2.29
N VAL A 98 1.18 12.90 2.94
CA VAL A 98 2.07 13.60 3.87
C VAL A 98 1.41 13.72 5.23
N LYS A 99 2.10 13.34 6.30
CA LYS A 99 1.67 13.60 7.67
C LYS A 99 2.37 14.84 8.19
N LEU A 100 1.58 15.80 8.63
CA LEU A 100 2.08 16.96 9.36
C LEU A 100 1.94 16.73 10.85
N THR A 101 2.96 17.13 11.61
CA THR A 101 3.00 17.05 13.07
C THR A 101 3.42 18.39 13.65
N ASN A 102 2.53 19.00 14.42
CA ASN A 102 2.85 20.10 15.32
C ASN A 102 3.36 19.50 16.63
N THR A 103 4.67 19.51 16.82
CA THR A 103 5.33 18.87 17.97
C THR A 103 5.04 19.61 19.27
N THR A 104 4.98 20.94 19.25
CA THR A 104 4.66 21.76 20.44
C THR A 104 3.27 21.45 20.99
N ALA A 105 2.30 21.25 20.10
CA ALA A 105 0.93 20.96 20.51
C ALA A 105 0.59 19.46 20.49
N SER A 106 1.53 18.59 20.10
CA SER A 106 1.34 17.14 19.99
C SER A 106 0.13 16.75 19.11
N ARG A 107 -0.03 17.43 17.97
CA ARG A 107 -1.13 17.16 17.01
C ARG A 107 -0.55 16.75 15.67
N SER A 108 -1.15 15.74 15.04
CA SER A 108 -0.77 15.32 13.71
C SER A 108 -1.99 15.04 12.83
N VAL A 109 -1.82 15.21 11.53
CA VAL A 109 -2.86 14.95 10.54
C VAL A 109 -2.22 14.43 9.24
N PRO A 110 -2.65 13.28 8.71
CA PRO A 110 -2.31 12.86 7.37
C PRO A 110 -3.14 13.66 6.35
N LEU A 111 -2.51 14.04 5.25
CA LEU A 111 -3.09 14.85 4.20
C LEU A 111 -2.78 14.24 2.83
N LEU A 112 -3.77 14.29 1.95
CA LEU A 112 -3.63 13.91 0.55
C LEU A 112 -3.03 15.09 -0.23
N ARG A 113 -1.86 14.87 -0.84
CA ARG A 113 -1.28 15.82 -1.78
C ARG A 113 -1.95 15.67 -3.14
N ILE A 114 -2.57 16.74 -3.61
CA ILE A 114 -3.38 16.71 -4.85
C ILE A 114 -2.91 17.69 -5.91
N ASP A 115 -2.02 18.61 -5.53
CA ASP A 115 -1.38 19.55 -6.44
C ASP A 115 -0.06 20.06 -5.86
N HIS A 116 0.66 20.85 -6.65
CA HIS A 116 1.80 21.63 -6.19
C HIS A 116 1.44 23.12 -6.06
N SER A 117 2.22 23.84 -5.27
CA SER A 117 2.14 25.28 -5.04
C SER A 117 3.40 25.96 -5.56
N SER A 118 3.31 27.23 -5.95
CA SER A 118 4.45 27.96 -6.52
C SER A 118 5.46 28.48 -5.50
N GLY A 119 5.44 28.00 -4.24
CA GLY A 119 6.44 28.42 -3.25
C GLY A 119 6.07 28.37 -1.77
N ALA A 120 4.88 27.91 -1.37
CA ALA A 120 4.48 27.73 0.04
C ALA A 120 4.02 26.29 0.29
N HIS A 121 3.86 25.85 1.53
CA HIS A 121 3.14 24.61 1.80
C HIS A 121 1.69 24.96 2.14
N ASP A 122 0.74 24.65 1.27
CA ASP A 122 -0.65 24.99 1.53
C ASP A 122 -1.42 23.76 1.98
N ILE A 123 -2.28 23.90 2.99
CA ILE A 123 -3.16 22.81 3.42
C ILE A 123 -4.58 23.34 3.59
N SER A 124 -5.58 22.45 3.54
CA SER A 124 -6.96 22.83 3.84
C SER A 124 -7.06 23.62 5.15
N TYR A 125 -7.86 24.70 5.12
CA TYR A 125 -8.11 25.53 6.30
C TYR A 125 -8.56 24.70 7.52
N ASP A 126 -9.32 23.63 7.29
CA ASP A 126 -9.74 22.70 8.34
C ASP A 126 -8.55 21.98 9.00
N ALA A 127 -7.64 21.39 8.21
CA ALA A 127 -6.44 20.73 8.71
C ALA A 127 -5.51 21.72 9.43
N TRP A 128 -5.32 22.91 8.86
CA TRP A 128 -4.53 23.98 9.47
C TRP A 128 -5.10 24.38 10.83
N LYS A 129 -6.41 24.62 10.90
CA LYS A 129 -7.08 25.01 12.14
C LYS A 129 -7.02 23.90 13.19
N TYR A 130 -7.17 22.64 12.77
CA TYR A 130 -6.98 21.50 13.66
C TYR A 130 -5.54 21.43 14.21
N LEU A 131 -4.53 21.57 13.35
CA LEU A 131 -3.12 21.60 13.78
C LEU A 131 -2.80 22.80 14.68
N ALA A 132 -3.52 23.91 14.54
CA ALA A 132 -3.34 25.14 15.33
C ALA A 132 -4.09 25.12 16.66
N THR A 133 -5.31 24.59 16.69
CA THR A 133 -6.26 24.74 17.82
C THR A 133 -6.77 23.43 18.40
N GLY A 134 -6.56 22.30 17.72
CA GLY A 134 -7.16 21.01 18.05
C GLY A 134 -8.61 20.87 17.58
N ASN A 135 -9.19 21.91 16.97
CA ASN A 135 -10.57 21.91 16.49
C ASN A 135 -10.63 22.11 14.97
N PRO A 136 -11.42 21.31 14.24
CA PRO A 136 -11.66 21.52 12.82
C PRO A 136 -12.40 22.83 12.55
N ALA A 137 -12.48 23.23 11.29
CA ALA A 137 -13.24 24.39 10.87
C ALA A 137 -14.75 24.15 11.05
N ALA A 138 -15.43 25.12 11.64
CA ALA A 138 -16.87 25.09 11.84
C ALA A 138 -17.46 26.50 11.68
N PRO A 139 -18.73 26.63 11.28
CA PRO A 139 -19.39 27.93 11.18
C PRO A 139 -19.23 28.74 12.47
N GLY A 140 -18.87 30.02 12.35
CA GLY A 140 -18.68 30.93 13.50
C GLY A 140 -17.40 30.72 14.32
N THR A 141 -16.50 29.83 13.91
CA THR A 141 -15.25 29.52 14.63
C THR A 141 -13.98 29.91 13.85
N ALA A 142 -14.15 30.75 12.83
CA ALA A 142 -13.06 31.19 11.98
C ALA A 142 -12.05 32.00 12.81
N ILE A 143 -10.77 31.70 12.58
CA ILE A 143 -9.62 32.44 13.08
C ILE A 143 -8.76 32.90 11.89
N THR A 144 -8.01 33.98 12.07
CA THR A 144 -7.06 34.43 11.05
C THR A 144 -6.00 33.36 10.80
N GLY A 145 -5.74 33.11 9.52
CA GLY A 145 -4.75 32.15 9.06
C GLY A 145 -3.45 32.84 8.68
N ASP A 146 -2.35 32.43 9.32
CA ASP A 146 -0.98 32.81 8.98
C ASP A 146 -0.13 31.55 8.79
N ALA A 147 1.10 31.72 8.29
CA ALA A 147 2.08 30.65 8.26
C ALA A 147 2.24 30.05 9.67
N MET A 148 2.06 28.74 9.81
CA MET A 148 2.36 28.07 11.07
C MET A 148 3.87 28.10 11.32
N GLY A 149 4.27 28.11 12.60
CA GLY A 149 5.66 27.85 12.97
C GLY A 149 6.11 26.43 12.60
N ASP A 150 7.29 26.04 13.07
CA ASP A 150 7.91 24.76 12.70
C ASP A 150 6.99 23.55 12.85
N LEU A 151 6.72 22.89 11.73
CA LEU A 151 6.00 21.61 11.64
C LEU A 151 6.94 20.54 11.11
N HIS A 152 6.84 19.34 11.66
CA HIS A 152 7.50 18.17 11.12
C HIS A 152 6.60 17.51 10.07
N TYR A 153 7.15 17.18 8.91
CA TYR A 153 6.47 16.39 7.90
C TYR A 153 7.16 15.04 7.70
N GLU A 154 6.38 14.03 7.34
CA GLU A 154 6.86 12.75 6.84
C GLU A 154 5.95 12.27 5.71
N TYR A 155 6.52 11.69 4.67
CA TYR A 155 5.72 10.98 3.67
C TYR A 155 5.32 9.60 4.18
N LEU A 156 4.06 9.24 3.94
CA LEU A 156 3.46 7.98 4.33
C LEU A 156 2.96 7.21 3.10
N PRO A 157 2.79 5.88 3.22
CA PRO A 157 2.20 5.09 2.16
C PRO A 157 0.81 5.63 1.80
N ALA A 158 0.46 5.59 0.52
CA ALA A 158 -0.71 6.29 -0.03
C ALA A 158 -2.05 5.93 0.65
N ASP A 159 -2.17 4.72 1.17
CA ASP A 159 -3.32 4.22 1.94
C ASP A 159 -3.52 4.90 3.31
N ASN A 160 -2.55 5.68 3.78
CA ASN A 160 -2.65 6.46 5.02
C ASN A 160 -3.29 7.84 4.82
N ALA A 161 -3.42 8.31 3.57
CA ALA A 161 -4.17 9.53 3.30
C ALA A 161 -5.66 9.22 3.41
N SER A 162 -6.43 10.16 3.97
CA SER A 162 -7.88 10.11 3.78
C SER A 162 -8.13 10.21 2.29
N PRO A 163 -8.84 9.25 1.66
CA PRO A 163 -9.50 9.51 0.39
C PRO A 163 -10.37 10.73 0.62
#